data_AF-A0A933R7L7-F1
#
_entry.id   AF-A0A933R7L7-F1
#
_cell.length_a   1.000
_cell.length_b   1.000
_cell.length_c   1.000
_cell.angle_alpha   90.00
_cell.angle_beta   90.00
_cell.angle_gamma   90.00
#
_symmetry.space_group_name_H-M   'P 1'
#
loop_
_entity.id
_entity.type
_entity.pdbx_description
1 polymer ?
#
loop_
_entity_poly.entity_id
_entity_poly.type
_entity_poly.pdbx_seq_one_letter_code
_entity_poly.pdbx_strand_id
1 'polypeptide(L)'
;GSIGQAQLQWLESHLAAADRDGRLVVLASHHGVDSLVNTRGDDPSRRLAADLLAVVHRHPCVVAWLAGHRHIHRVTPRPGPSGGFWEITTGSIVDWPVERRSIEIVRHAGGAVEIVSTVQAHDAPADSLAGIHRQVAQLFAGQQVRSAMAGRDVDRDVRLFVDR
;
A
#
# COMPACT_ATOMS: atom_id res chain seq x y z
N GLY A 1 -9.18 -8.00 -6.99
CA GLY A 1 -10.20 -7.03 -7.42
C GLY A 1 -9.98 -6.60 -8.85
N SER A 2 -10.83 -5.73 -9.34
CA SER A 2 -10.73 -5.01 -10.62
C SER A 2 -11.48 -3.69 -10.47
N ILE A 3 -11.28 -2.76 -11.39
CA ILE A 3 -12.06 -1.51 -11.46
C ILE A 3 -12.72 -1.39 -12.84
N GLY A 4 -13.66 -0.46 -12.99
CA GLY A 4 -14.25 -0.14 -14.29
C GLY A 4 -13.58 1.06 -14.95
N GLN A 5 -13.76 1.21 -16.27
CA GLN A 5 -13.24 2.32 -17.07
C GLN A 5 -13.62 3.70 -16.51
N ALA A 6 -14.86 3.87 -16.04
CA ALA A 6 -15.33 5.15 -15.50
C ALA A 6 -14.57 5.56 -14.23
N GLN A 7 -14.25 4.59 -13.34
CA GLN A 7 -13.45 4.86 -12.15
C GLN A 7 -12.01 5.23 -12.51
N LEU A 8 -11.44 4.59 -13.54
CA LEU A 8 -10.09 4.92 -14.03
C LEU A 8 -10.03 6.35 -14.60
N GLN A 9 -11.01 6.74 -15.41
CA GLN A 9 -11.11 8.12 -15.96
C GLN A 9 -11.34 9.16 -14.86
N TRP A 10 -12.19 8.84 -13.89
CA TRP A 10 -12.40 9.69 -12.72
C TRP A 10 -11.07 9.92 -11.98
N LEU A 11 -10.30 8.85 -11.73
CA LEU A 11 -9.01 8.97 -11.06
C LEU A 11 -8.05 9.85 -11.86
N GLU A 12 -7.90 9.59 -13.17
CA GLU A 12 -7.02 10.38 -14.04
C GLU A 12 -7.34 11.88 -13.99
N SER A 13 -8.62 12.25 -14.04
CA SER A 13 -9.01 13.66 -13.96
C SER A 13 -8.64 14.32 -12.61
N HIS A 14 -8.71 13.57 -11.51
CA HIS A 14 -8.34 14.08 -10.18
C HIS A 14 -6.82 14.20 -10.03
N LEU A 15 -6.07 13.24 -10.58
CA LEU A 15 -4.61 13.30 -10.58
C LEU A 15 -4.10 14.46 -11.45
N ALA A 16 -4.69 14.67 -12.63
CA ALA A 16 -4.36 15.81 -13.49
C ALA A 16 -4.64 17.16 -12.78
N ALA A 17 -5.71 17.27 -12.00
CA ALA A 17 -5.96 18.45 -11.19
C ALA A 17 -4.92 18.61 -10.08
N ALA A 18 -4.58 17.54 -9.37
CA ALA A 18 -3.58 17.56 -8.31
C ALA A 18 -2.17 17.94 -8.82
N ASP A 19 -1.78 17.48 -10.01
CA ASP A 19 -0.53 17.89 -10.66
C ASP A 19 -0.51 19.40 -10.92
N ARG A 20 -1.58 19.96 -11.51
CA ARG A 20 -1.69 21.40 -11.77
C ARG A 20 -1.62 22.23 -10.50
N ASP A 21 -2.19 21.74 -9.41
CA ASP A 21 -2.23 22.42 -8.11
C ASP A 21 -0.97 22.17 -7.25
N GLY A 22 -0.01 21.36 -7.72
CA GLY A 22 1.20 21.01 -6.97
C GLY A 22 0.97 20.16 -5.71
N ARG A 23 -0.17 19.43 -5.64
CA ARG A 23 -0.55 18.63 -4.46
C ARG A 23 0.20 17.30 -4.39
N LEU A 24 0.27 16.73 -3.19
CA LEU A 24 0.65 15.33 -2.99
C LEU A 24 -0.61 14.47 -2.99
N VAL A 25 -0.53 13.31 -3.63
CA VAL A 25 -1.59 12.32 -3.63
C VAL A 25 -1.08 11.01 -3.06
N VAL A 26 -1.89 10.43 -2.17
CA VAL A 26 -1.76 9.06 -1.71
C VAL A 26 -2.98 8.29 -2.17
N LEU A 27 -2.75 7.18 -2.85
CA LEU A 27 -3.80 6.25 -3.22
C LEU A 27 -4.05 5.28 -2.07
N ALA A 28 -5.32 4.98 -1.81
CA ALA A 28 -5.70 3.95 -0.85
C ALA A 28 -6.71 3.00 -1.49
N SER A 29 -6.47 1.70 -1.41
CA SER A 29 -7.39 0.68 -1.93
C SER A 29 -7.28 -0.62 -1.15
N HIS A 30 -8.30 -1.49 -1.26
CA HIS A 30 -8.18 -2.83 -0.70
C HIS A 30 -7.13 -3.65 -1.48
N HIS A 31 -7.21 -3.63 -2.82
CA HIS A 31 -6.30 -4.35 -3.71
C HIS A 31 -5.18 -3.45 -4.23
N GLY A 32 -3.94 -3.87 -4.01
CA GLY A 32 -2.77 -3.33 -4.69
C GLY A 32 -2.53 -3.99 -6.05
N VAL A 33 -1.41 -3.63 -6.70
CA VAL A 33 -1.01 -4.07 -8.05
C VAL A 33 -1.11 -5.58 -8.20
N ASP A 34 -0.54 -6.33 -7.26
CA ASP A 34 -0.44 -7.78 -7.36
C ASP A 34 -1.78 -8.51 -7.16
N SER A 35 -2.85 -7.79 -6.78
CA SER A 35 -4.16 -8.39 -6.48
C SER A 35 -5.32 -7.75 -7.22
N LEU A 36 -5.07 -6.68 -7.98
CA LEU A 36 -6.06 -6.07 -8.88
C LEU A 36 -6.06 -6.79 -10.24
N VAL A 37 -6.26 -8.11 -10.22
CA VAL A 37 -6.13 -9.02 -11.36
C VAL A 37 -7.39 -9.85 -11.65
N ASN A 38 -8.52 -9.54 -11.00
CA ASN A 38 -9.72 -10.38 -11.09
C ASN A 38 -10.41 -10.22 -12.45
N THR A 39 -10.44 -11.28 -13.26
CA THR A 39 -11.07 -11.33 -14.58
C THR A 39 -12.45 -11.99 -14.59
N ARG A 40 -13.00 -12.38 -13.44
CA ARG A 40 -14.29 -13.08 -13.37
C ARG A 40 -15.45 -12.23 -13.85
N GLY A 41 -16.18 -12.70 -14.88
CA GLY A 41 -17.38 -12.08 -15.46
C GLY A 41 -17.07 -11.25 -16.71
N ASP A 42 -18.10 -10.98 -17.52
CA ASP A 42 -17.94 -10.49 -18.91
C ASP A 42 -18.05 -8.96 -19.04
N ASP A 43 -17.40 -8.20 -18.16
CA ASP A 43 -17.40 -6.74 -18.22
C ASP A 43 -16.30 -6.22 -19.17
N PRO A 44 -16.63 -5.68 -20.36
CA PRO A 44 -15.65 -5.17 -21.31
C PRO A 44 -14.97 -3.87 -20.84
N SER A 45 -15.56 -3.18 -19.86
CA SER A 45 -15.02 -1.95 -19.27
C SER A 45 -14.00 -2.22 -18.16
N ARG A 46 -13.78 -3.49 -17.82
CA ARG A 46 -12.88 -3.89 -16.75
C ARG A 46 -11.47 -3.44 -16.99
N ARG A 47 -10.85 -2.93 -15.94
CA ARG A 47 -9.45 -2.53 -15.87
C ARG A 47 -8.78 -3.20 -14.69
N LEU A 48 -7.51 -3.52 -14.89
CA LEU A 48 -6.68 -4.24 -13.94
C LEU A 48 -5.53 -3.34 -13.48
N ALA A 49 -4.60 -3.92 -12.72
CA ALA A 49 -3.45 -3.21 -12.19
C ALA A 49 -2.63 -2.47 -13.26
N ALA A 50 -2.45 -3.08 -14.45
CA ALA A 50 -1.65 -2.50 -15.52
C ALA A 50 -2.22 -1.16 -16.03
N ASP A 51 -3.53 -1.09 -16.22
CA ASP A 51 -4.21 0.13 -16.67
C ASP A 51 -4.09 1.25 -15.62
N LEU A 52 -4.24 0.88 -14.34
CA LEU A 52 -4.14 1.81 -13.23
C LEU A 52 -2.70 2.33 -13.07
N LEU A 53 -1.70 1.46 -13.15
CA LEU A 53 -0.29 1.84 -13.15
C LEU A 53 0.05 2.76 -14.32
N ALA A 54 -0.47 2.50 -15.52
CA ALA A 54 -0.25 3.34 -16.69
C ALA A 54 -0.76 4.77 -16.48
N VAL A 55 -1.94 4.94 -15.84
CA VAL A 55 -2.44 6.26 -15.45
C VAL A 55 -1.53 6.87 -14.37
N VAL A 56 -1.31 6.17 -13.26
CA VAL A 56 -0.58 6.70 -12.09
C VAL A 56 0.85 7.13 -12.46
N HIS A 57 1.56 6.40 -13.32
CA HIS A 57 2.91 6.76 -13.75
C HIS A 57 2.99 8.05 -14.58
N ARG A 58 1.88 8.55 -15.14
CA ARG A 58 1.84 9.85 -15.82
C ARG A 58 1.68 11.03 -14.86
N HIS A 59 1.38 10.76 -13.60
CA HIS A 59 1.00 11.78 -12.61
C HIS A 59 1.99 11.83 -11.45
N PRO A 60 3.02 12.71 -11.51
CA PRO A 60 4.05 12.80 -10.48
C PRO A 60 3.50 13.25 -9.11
N CYS A 61 2.28 13.80 -9.04
CA CYS A 61 1.62 14.10 -7.77
C CYS A 61 1.45 12.87 -6.86
N VAL A 62 1.41 11.64 -7.39
CA VAL A 62 1.27 10.41 -6.60
C VAL A 62 2.61 10.01 -5.97
N VAL A 63 2.67 9.96 -4.64
CA VAL A 63 3.89 9.58 -3.89
C VAL A 63 3.82 8.20 -3.26
N ALA A 64 2.61 7.76 -2.93
CA ALA A 64 2.38 6.48 -2.28
C ALA A 64 1.07 5.84 -2.72
N TRP A 65 1.05 4.51 -2.68
CA TRP A 65 -0.17 3.71 -2.78
C TRP A 65 -0.24 2.74 -1.60
N LEU A 66 -1.17 2.97 -0.69
CA LEU A 66 -1.46 2.14 0.45
C LEU A 66 -2.48 1.06 0.07
N ALA A 67 -2.12 -0.21 0.27
CA ALA A 67 -2.99 -1.33 -0.05
C ALA A 67 -3.02 -2.42 1.02
N GLY A 68 -4.04 -3.27 0.97
CA GLY A 68 -4.23 -4.41 1.87
C GLY A 68 -4.38 -5.71 1.10
N HIS A 69 -5.46 -6.45 1.42
CA HIS A 69 -5.89 -7.70 0.79
C HIS A 69 -4.98 -8.91 0.98
N ARG A 70 -3.68 -8.77 0.79
CA ARG A 70 -2.73 -9.90 0.89
C ARG A 70 -2.26 -10.22 2.30
N HIS A 71 -2.62 -9.38 3.28
CA HIS A 71 -2.27 -9.55 4.69
C HIS A 71 -0.75 -9.65 4.91
N ILE A 72 0.03 -8.91 4.12
CA ILE A 72 1.49 -8.93 4.14
C ILE A 72 2.01 -7.49 4.26
N HIS A 73 2.95 -7.27 5.18
CA HIS A 73 3.78 -6.08 5.15
C HIS A 73 4.77 -6.15 3.98
N ARG A 74 4.65 -5.24 3.02
CA ARG A 74 5.56 -5.13 1.86
C ARG A 74 5.72 -3.67 1.47
N VAL A 75 6.94 -3.28 1.15
CA VAL A 75 7.24 -2.00 0.50
C VAL A 75 7.85 -2.30 -0.86
N THR A 76 7.22 -1.82 -1.93
CA THR A 76 7.64 -2.07 -3.31
C THR A 76 7.83 -0.74 -4.03
N PRO A 77 9.02 -0.44 -4.58
CA PRO A 77 9.16 0.71 -5.46
C PRO A 77 8.41 0.44 -6.76
N ARG A 78 7.66 1.44 -7.22
CA ARG A 78 7.00 1.45 -8.53
C ARG A 78 7.66 2.55 -9.36
N PRO A 79 8.83 2.28 -9.99
CA PRO A 79 9.52 3.27 -10.79
C PRO A 79 8.70 3.63 -12.02
N GLY A 80 8.75 4.90 -12.41
CA GLY A 80 8.11 5.41 -13.62
C GLY A 80 8.95 6.50 -14.28
N PRO A 81 8.52 7.00 -15.45
CA PRO A 81 9.26 8.01 -16.21
C PRO A 81 9.55 9.31 -15.42
N SER A 82 8.72 9.62 -14.42
CA SER A 82 8.80 10.82 -13.59
C SER A 82 9.21 10.54 -12.13
N GLY A 83 10.08 9.56 -11.89
CA GLY A 83 10.58 9.20 -10.55
C GLY A 83 9.80 8.08 -9.84
N GLY A 84 8.52 7.91 -10.15
CA GLY A 84 7.70 6.81 -9.62
C GLY A 84 7.14 7.07 -8.22
N PHE A 85 6.67 6.00 -7.56
CA PHE A 85 6.03 6.07 -6.24
C PHE A 85 6.29 4.80 -5.42
N TRP A 86 5.92 4.81 -4.14
CA TRP A 86 6.02 3.63 -3.27
C TRP A 86 4.67 2.95 -3.09
N GLU A 87 4.57 1.66 -3.42
CA GLU A 87 3.44 0.84 -3.00
C GLU A 87 3.74 0.21 -1.64
N ILE A 88 2.87 0.43 -0.67
CA ILE A 88 3.02 -0.04 0.70
C ILE A 88 1.81 -0.90 1.03
N THR A 89 2.03 -2.20 1.23
CA THR A 89 1.02 -3.09 1.78
C THR A 89 1.24 -3.31 3.27
N THR A 90 0.13 -3.43 4.00
CA THR A 90 0.12 -3.66 5.43
C THR A 90 -0.43 -5.04 5.74
N GLY A 91 0.13 -5.70 6.76
CA GLY A 91 -0.44 -6.91 7.36
C GLY A 91 -1.89 -6.67 7.80
N SER A 92 -2.67 -7.74 7.86
CA SER A 92 -4.01 -7.64 8.46
C SER A 92 -3.88 -7.70 9.97
N ILE A 93 -4.69 -6.91 10.67
CA ILE A 93 -4.80 -7.05 12.13
C ILE A 93 -5.39 -8.41 12.49
N VAL A 94 -6.23 -9.01 11.63
CA VAL A 94 -6.87 -10.32 11.92
C VAL A 94 -5.86 -11.47 11.98
N ASP A 95 -4.79 -11.42 11.19
CA ASP A 95 -3.80 -12.50 11.08
C ASP A 95 -2.44 -12.11 11.64
N TRP A 96 -1.51 -13.06 11.71
CA TRP A 96 -0.12 -12.77 12.07
C TRP A 96 0.45 -11.68 11.13
N PRO A 97 1.13 -10.64 11.65
CA PRO A 97 1.63 -10.49 13.03
C PRO A 97 0.73 -9.73 14.02
N VAL A 98 -0.52 -9.39 13.66
CA VAL A 98 -1.44 -8.55 14.46
C VAL A 98 -0.83 -7.18 14.74
N GLU A 99 -0.33 -6.55 13.68
CA GLU A 99 0.35 -5.26 13.73
C GLU A 99 -0.39 -4.22 12.91
N ARG A 100 -0.24 -2.96 13.29
CA ARG A 100 -0.67 -1.79 12.52
C ARG A 100 0.53 -1.12 11.89
N ARG A 101 0.29 -0.25 10.91
CA ARG A 101 1.32 0.59 10.30
C ARG A 101 0.89 2.05 10.36
N SER A 102 1.81 2.91 10.80
CA SER A 102 1.70 4.36 10.72
C SER A 102 2.47 4.85 9.50
N ILE A 103 1.90 5.81 8.77
CA ILE A 103 2.50 6.43 7.59
C ILE A 103 2.52 7.94 7.83
N GLU A 104 3.71 8.53 7.82
CA GLU A 104 3.92 9.96 7.90
C GLU A 104 4.48 10.46 6.57
N ILE A 105 3.99 11.61 6.10
CA ILE A 105 4.41 12.20 4.81
C ILE A 105 5.00 13.56 5.12
N VAL A 106 6.30 13.69 4.87
CA VAL A 106 7.05 14.92 5.12
C VAL A 106 7.45 15.51 3.78
N ARG A 107 7.04 16.76 3.54
CA ARG A 107 7.52 17.54 2.40
C ARG A 107 8.64 18.46 2.88
N HIS A 108 9.83 18.27 2.35
CA HIS A 108 11.00 19.08 2.69
C HIS A 108 11.02 20.40 1.90
N ALA A 109 11.75 21.40 2.41
CA ALA A 109 11.85 22.73 1.80
C ALA A 109 12.43 22.71 0.35
N GLY A 110 13.15 21.64 -0.02
CA GLY A 110 13.66 21.41 -1.38
C GLY A 110 12.72 20.63 -2.31
N GLY A 111 11.45 20.41 -1.92
CA GLY A 111 10.46 19.71 -2.73
C GLY A 111 10.47 18.18 -2.61
N ALA A 112 11.59 17.60 -2.16
CA ALA A 112 11.71 16.17 -1.85
C ALA A 112 10.61 15.73 -0.87
N VAL A 113 10.03 14.56 -1.14
CA VAL A 113 9.03 13.96 -0.28
C VAL A 113 9.61 12.73 0.39
N GLU A 114 9.46 12.68 1.71
CA GLU A 114 9.82 11.56 2.53
C GLU A 114 8.57 10.90 3.09
N ILE A 115 8.54 9.57 3.06
CA ILE A 115 7.51 8.75 3.68
C ILE A 115 8.16 7.95 4.80
N VAL A 116 7.76 8.22 6.04
CA VAL A 116 8.17 7.43 7.20
C VAL A 116 7.09 6.39 7.46
N SER A 117 7.49 5.13 7.40
CA SER A 117 6.63 3.97 7.58
C SER A 117 7.08 3.24 8.85
N THR A 118 6.16 3.06 9.80
CA THR A 118 6.47 2.40 11.08
C THR A 118 5.44 1.34 11.39
N VAL A 119 5.90 0.11 11.63
CA VAL A 119 5.06 -1.03 12.01
C VAL A 119 5.05 -1.16 13.53
N GLN A 120 3.85 -1.32 14.09
CA GLN A 120 3.64 -1.31 15.53
C GLN A 120 2.77 -2.49 15.94
N ALA A 121 3.29 -3.33 16.83
CA ALA A 121 2.48 -4.30 17.55
C ALA A 121 1.69 -3.59 18.66
N HIS A 122 0.59 -4.21 19.11
CA HIS A 122 -0.06 -3.81 20.35
C HIS A 122 0.76 -4.30 21.56
N ASP A 123 0.59 -3.62 22.70
CA ASP A 123 1.23 -3.90 23.99
C ASP A 123 0.27 -4.55 25.00
N ALA A 124 -0.92 -4.95 24.56
CA ALA A 124 -1.92 -5.59 25.43
C ALA A 124 -1.35 -6.80 26.20
N PRO A 125 -1.77 -7.03 27.46
CA PRO A 125 -1.34 -8.16 28.27
C PRO A 125 -1.52 -9.52 27.57
N ALA A 126 -0.62 -10.47 27.82
CA ALA A 126 -0.62 -11.76 27.13
C ALA A 126 -1.88 -12.60 27.38
N ASP A 127 -2.51 -12.44 28.54
CA ASP A 127 -3.76 -13.10 28.98
C ASP A 127 -5.02 -12.32 28.57
N SER A 128 -4.88 -11.14 27.99
CA SER A 128 -6.01 -10.40 27.41
C SER A 128 -6.50 -11.05 26.11
N LEU A 129 -7.73 -10.72 25.67
CA LEU A 129 -8.26 -11.20 24.39
C LEU A 129 -7.35 -10.84 23.20
N ALA A 130 -6.74 -9.65 23.21
CA ALA A 130 -5.79 -9.23 22.17
C ALA A 130 -4.48 -10.03 22.23
N GLY A 131 -3.96 -10.28 23.44
CA GLY A 131 -2.78 -11.13 23.67
C GLY A 131 -3.01 -12.57 23.19
N ILE A 132 -4.15 -13.15 23.53
CA ILE A 132 -4.56 -14.50 23.10
C ILE A 132 -4.74 -14.54 21.58
N HIS A 133 -5.39 -13.53 20.99
CA HIS A 133 -5.55 -13.43 19.53
C HIS A 133 -4.20 -13.45 18.82
N ARG A 134 -3.23 -12.65 19.27
CA ARG A 134 -1.88 -12.64 18.70
C ARG A 134 -1.18 -14.00 18.81
N GLN A 135 -1.31 -14.69 19.96
CA GLN A 135 -0.76 -16.04 20.14
C GLN A 135 -1.39 -17.05 19.18
N VAL A 136 -2.73 -17.05 19.06
CA VAL A 136 -3.45 -17.95 18.15
C VAL A 136 -3.10 -17.66 16.69
N ALA A 137 -3.05 -16.38 16.30
CA ALA A 137 -2.64 -15.97 14.96
C ALA A 137 -1.20 -16.44 14.63
N GLN A 138 -0.29 -16.35 15.60
CA GLN A 138 1.08 -16.83 15.46
C GLN A 138 1.14 -18.36 15.26
N LEU A 139 0.33 -19.12 16.00
CA LEU A 139 0.26 -20.58 15.88
C LEU A 139 -0.30 -20.97 14.51
N PHE A 140 -1.38 -20.32 14.06
CA PHE A 140 -2.04 -20.61 12.78
C PHE A 140 -1.12 -20.35 11.57
N ALA A 141 -0.34 -19.28 11.57
CA ALA A 141 0.54 -18.94 10.45
C ALA A 141 1.62 -20.00 10.17
N GLY A 142 2.07 -20.76 11.18
CA GLY A 142 3.20 -21.69 11.03
C GLY A 142 4.54 -20.99 10.70
N GLN A 143 5.66 -21.70 10.78
CA GLN A 143 6.98 -21.03 10.70
C GLN A 143 7.31 -20.39 9.34
N GLN A 144 6.92 -21.01 8.23
CA GLN A 144 7.28 -20.52 6.89
C GLN A 144 6.51 -19.27 6.47
N VAL A 145 5.25 -19.12 6.89
CA VAL A 145 4.41 -17.99 6.50
C VAL A 145 4.59 -16.79 7.44
N ARG A 146 5.08 -17.03 8.68
CA ARG A 146 5.37 -15.98 9.66
C ARG A 146 6.27 -14.87 9.13
N SER A 147 7.38 -15.22 8.50
CA SER A 147 8.34 -14.26 7.93
C SER A 147 7.79 -13.61 6.67
N ALA A 148 6.98 -14.33 5.90
CA ALA A 148 6.35 -13.81 4.69
C ALA A 148 5.31 -12.72 5.00
N MET A 149 4.45 -12.92 6.01
CA MET A 149 3.38 -11.97 6.39
C MET A 149 3.90 -10.76 7.16
N ALA A 150 4.83 -10.96 8.09
CA ALA A 150 5.43 -9.87 8.86
C ALA A 150 6.28 -8.91 8.00
N GLY A 151 6.62 -9.32 6.77
CA GLY A 151 7.56 -8.61 5.92
C GLY A 151 9.01 -8.76 6.40
N ARG A 152 9.95 -8.33 5.57
CA ARG A 152 11.37 -8.24 5.96
C ARG A 152 11.65 -6.89 6.61
N ASP A 153 12.84 -6.68 7.14
CA ASP A 153 13.22 -5.39 7.76
C ASP A 153 13.02 -4.20 6.80
N VAL A 154 13.31 -4.41 5.51
CA VAL A 154 13.10 -3.43 4.43
C VAL A 154 11.62 -3.12 4.14
N ASP A 155 10.69 -3.86 4.71
CA ASP A 155 9.24 -3.68 4.58
C ASP A 155 8.60 -3.07 5.84
N ARG A 156 9.37 -2.92 6.93
CA ARG A 156 8.84 -2.56 8.26
C ARG A 156 9.07 -1.09 8.56
N ASP A 157 10.08 -0.78 9.37
CA ASP A 157 10.39 0.57 9.83
C ASP A 157 11.37 1.23 8.86
N VAL A 158 10.83 1.96 7.88
CA VAL A 158 11.61 2.48 6.75
C VAL A 158 11.29 3.94 6.45
N ARG A 159 12.32 4.63 5.94
CA ARG A 159 12.22 5.99 5.40
C ARG A 159 12.38 5.88 3.89
N LEU A 160 11.37 6.30 3.16
CA LEU A 160 11.30 6.18 1.70
C LEU A 160 11.32 7.57 1.09
N PHE A 161 12.07 7.74 0.01
CA PHE A 161 12.21 9.03 -0.65
C PHE A 161 11.57 8.97 -2.03
N VAL A 162 10.89 10.05 -2.41
CA VAL A 162 10.39 10.28 -3.76
C VAL A 162 11.06 11.53 -4.28
N ASP A 163 11.90 11.35 -5.29
CA ASP A 163 12.57 12.45 -5.98
C ASP A 163 11.55 13.19 -6.84
N ARG A 164 11.61 14.52 -6.78
CA ARG A 164 10.72 15.43 -7.51
C ARG A 164 11.50 16.55 -8.17
#